data_AF-A0A6B3F9S1-F1
#
_entry.id   AF-A0A6B3F9S1-F1
#
_cell.length_a   1.000
_cell.length_b   1.000
_cell.length_c   1.000
_cell.angle_alpha   90.00
_cell.angle_beta   90.00
_cell.angle_gamma   90.00
#
_symmetry.space_group_name_H-M   'P 1'
#
loop_
_entity.id
_entity.type
_entity.pdbx_description
1 polymer ?
#
loop_
_entity_poly.entity_id
_entity_poly.type
_entity_poly.pdbx_seq_one_letter_code
_entity_poly.pdbx_strand_id
1 'polypeptide(L)'
;SPLAAEAEHGIEVVVGPELITGSTRLKAGTAQKLVLNMLSTITMIRLGKTYGNLMVDVRASNEKLRARSRHIVALATGADDTEIEAALAATGGEVKNAILVLLGHVDAPESARLLQAHGGHLREALGEAAKG
;
A
#
# COMPACT_ATOMS: atom_id res chain seq x y z
N SER A 1 -31.49 -9.49 2.13
CA SER A 1 -31.36 -10.95 2.40
C SER A 1 -31.36 -11.19 3.91
N PRO A 2 -31.61 -12.42 4.42
CA PRO A 2 -31.51 -12.69 5.85
C PRO A 2 -30.18 -12.25 6.47
N LEU A 3 -29.07 -12.47 5.76
CA LEU A 3 -27.74 -12.02 6.21
C LEU A 3 -27.63 -10.49 6.27
N ALA A 4 -28.14 -9.76 5.27
CA ALA A 4 -28.08 -8.30 5.26
C ALA A 4 -28.95 -7.65 6.35
N ALA A 5 -30.03 -8.31 6.79
CA ALA A 5 -30.88 -7.81 7.88
C ALA A 5 -30.19 -7.85 9.25
N GLU A 6 -29.23 -8.76 9.43
CA GLU A 6 -28.43 -8.91 10.67
C GLU A 6 -27.12 -8.09 10.63
N ALA A 7 -26.80 -7.44 9.50
CA ALA A 7 -25.57 -6.68 9.33
C ALA A 7 -25.82 -5.17 9.44
N GLU A 8 -24.94 -4.46 10.15
CA GLU A 8 -24.96 -2.98 10.20
C GLU A 8 -24.81 -2.37 8.80
N HIS A 9 -24.00 -2.99 7.94
CA HIS A 9 -23.74 -2.57 6.57
C HIS A 9 -23.89 -3.74 5.60
N GLY A 10 -25.12 -3.96 5.11
CA GLY A 10 -25.38 -4.94 4.05
C GLY A 10 -24.85 -4.49 2.69
N ILE A 11 -24.02 -5.31 2.04
CA ILE A 11 -23.55 -5.11 0.66
C ILE A 11 -24.22 -6.15 -0.24
N GLU A 12 -25.25 -5.74 -0.98
CA GLU A 12 -26.03 -6.64 -1.85
C GLU A 12 -25.77 -6.35 -3.33
N VAL A 13 -24.93 -7.17 -3.96
CA VAL A 13 -24.61 -7.06 -5.39
C VAL A 13 -25.50 -7.99 -6.20
N VAL A 14 -26.52 -7.43 -6.86
CA VAL A 14 -27.44 -8.19 -7.72
C VAL A 14 -26.79 -8.43 -9.08
N VAL A 15 -26.30 -9.66 -9.30
CA VAL A 15 -25.64 -10.06 -10.55
C VAL A 15 -26.57 -10.73 -11.58
N GLY A 16 -27.83 -10.98 -11.21
CA GLY A 16 -28.81 -11.71 -12.01
C GLY A 16 -28.54 -13.22 -12.13
N PRO A 17 -29.33 -13.96 -12.92
CA PRO A 17 -29.20 -15.40 -13.09
C PRO A 17 -27.85 -15.82 -13.64
N GLU A 18 -27.26 -16.89 -13.13
CA GLU A 18 -25.99 -17.42 -13.63
C GLU A 18 -26.16 -18.15 -14.98
N LEU A 19 -25.08 -18.20 -15.77
CA LEU A 19 -25.07 -18.94 -17.04
C LEU A 19 -25.36 -20.43 -16.83
N ILE A 20 -24.75 -21.01 -15.79
CA ILE A 20 -25.09 -22.34 -15.29
C ILE A 20 -25.97 -22.12 -14.07
N THR A 21 -27.24 -22.52 -14.16
CA THR A 21 -28.23 -22.35 -13.09
C THR A 21 -27.66 -22.82 -11.75
N GLY A 22 -27.59 -21.91 -10.77
CA GLY A 22 -27.08 -22.17 -9.42
C GLY A 22 -25.56 -22.14 -9.24
N SER A 23 -24.76 -22.00 -10.30
CA SER A 23 -23.29 -21.97 -10.19
C SER A 23 -22.77 -20.59 -9.77
N THR A 24 -22.98 -20.24 -8.50
CA THR A 24 -22.63 -18.92 -7.94
C THR A 24 -21.13 -18.62 -7.91
N ARG A 25 -20.25 -19.60 -8.18
CA ARG A 25 -18.80 -19.35 -8.36
C ARG A 25 -18.47 -18.43 -9.54
N LEU A 26 -19.44 -18.18 -10.43
CA LEU A 26 -19.29 -17.37 -11.64
C LEU A 26 -19.45 -15.87 -11.31
N LYS A 27 -20.62 -15.27 -11.60
CA LYS A 27 -20.80 -13.82 -11.43
C LYS A 27 -20.83 -13.44 -9.96
N ALA A 28 -21.54 -14.18 -9.11
CA ALA A 28 -21.60 -13.87 -7.69
C ALA A 28 -20.22 -13.98 -7.01
N GLY A 29 -19.46 -15.03 -7.29
CA GLY A 29 -18.09 -15.19 -6.79
C GLY A 29 -17.13 -14.10 -7.30
N THR A 30 -17.27 -13.71 -8.58
CA THR A 30 -16.52 -12.57 -9.13
C THR A 30 -16.86 -11.26 -8.43
N ALA A 31 -18.16 -10.99 -8.21
CA ALA A 31 -18.61 -9.81 -7.49
C ALA A 31 -18.06 -9.76 -6.05
N GLN A 32 -18.10 -10.90 -5.34
CA GLN A 32 -17.53 -11.00 -3.99
C GLN A 32 -16.02 -10.70 -3.98
N LYS A 33 -15.25 -11.25 -4.92
CA LYS A 33 -13.81 -10.95 -5.07
C LYS A 33 -13.57 -9.45 -5.25
N LEU A 34 -14.34 -8.81 -6.14
CA LEU A 34 -14.18 -7.38 -6.39
C LEU A 34 -14.49 -6.55 -5.15
N VAL A 35 -15.58 -6.86 -4.44
CA VAL A 35 -15.95 -6.19 -3.18
C VAL A 35 -14.86 -6.36 -2.12
N LEU A 36 -14.38 -7.58 -1.89
CA LEU A 36 -13.32 -7.84 -0.92
C LEU A 36 -12.01 -7.14 -1.29
N ASN A 37 -11.65 -7.11 -2.58
CA ASN A 37 -10.50 -6.37 -3.07
C ASN A 37 -10.66 -4.86 -2.83
N MET A 38 -11.84 -4.29 -3.07
CA MET A 38 -12.11 -2.87 -2.81
C MET A 38 -11.99 -2.55 -1.33
N LEU A 39 -12.65 -3.31 -0.45
CA LEU A 39 -12.62 -3.09 0.99
C LEU A 39 -11.19 -3.14 1.54
N SER A 40 -10.44 -4.19 1.21
CA SER A 40 -9.05 -4.35 1.67
C SER A 40 -8.13 -3.27 1.10
N THR A 41 -8.24 -2.98 -0.20
CA THR A 41 -7.37 -1.97 -0.85
C THR A 41 -7.64 -0.57 -0.30
N ILE A 42 -8.91 -0.15 -0.21
CA ILE A 42 -9.28 1.17 0.32
C ILE A 42 -8.84 1.30 1.78
N THR A 43 -9.02 0.25 2.59
CA THR A 43 -8.55 0.24 3.98
C THR A 43 -7.04 0.45 4.05
N MET A 44 -6.26 -0.30 3.26
CA MET A 44 -4.80 -0.18 3.26
C MET A 44 -4.31 1.18 2.74
N ILE A 45 -5.00 1.78 1.75
CA ILE A 45 -4.74 3.15 1.31
C ILE A 45 -4.94 4.14 2.47
N ARG A 46 -6.07 4.03 3.20
CA ARG A 46 -6.39 4.90 4.35
C ARG A 46 -5.45 4.70 5.55
N LEU A 47 -4.81 3.54 5.66
CA LEU A 47 -3.78 3.24 6.67
C LEU A 47 -2.36 3.64 6.22
N GLY A 48 -2.23 4.45 5.17
CA GLY A 48 -0.94 4.97 4.71
C GLY A 48 -0.01 3.91 4.10
N LYS A 49 -0.54 2.78 3.62
CA LYS A 49 0.26 1.70 3.00
C LYS A 49 0.68 1.99 1.56
N THR A 50 0.17 3.09 1.00
CA THR A 50 0.47 3.56 -0.35
C THR A 50 0.96 5.01 -0.36
N TYR A 51 1.75 5.37 -1.36
CA TYR A 51 2.13 6.74 -1.67
C TYR A 51 1.83 7.02 -3.14
N GLY A 52 0.92 7.97 -3.42
CA GLY A 52 0.29 8.05 -4.74
C GLY A 52 -0.41 6.73 -5.07
N ASN A 53 -0.06 6.12 -6.20
CA ASN A 53 -0.53 4.80 -6.63
C ASN A 53 0.50 3.67 -6.33
N LEU A 54 1.59 3.97 -5.62
CA LEU A 54 2.65 3.01 -5.29
C LEU A 54 2.37 2.34 -3.95
N MET A 55 2.50 1.02 -3.89
CA MET A 55 2.45 0.25 -2.65
C MET A 55 3.81 0.31 -1.97
N VAL A 56 3.94 1.13 -0.92
CA VAL A 56 5.23 1.46 -0.29
C VAL A 56 5.48 0.67 1.01
N ASP A 57 4.51 -0.11 1.48
CA ASP A 57 4.67 -1.02 2.62
C ASP A 57 4.91 -2.46 2.14
N VAL A 58 6.03 -2.67 1.44
CA VAL A 58 6.42 -3.97 0.87
C VAL A 58 7.55 -4.57 1.71
N ARG A 59 7.36 -5.82 2.14
CA ARG A 59 8.42 -6.62 2.78
C ARG A 59 9.16 -7.46 1.74
N ALA A 60 10.45 -7.20 1.56
CA ALA A 60 11.27 -7.92 0.62
C ALA A 60 11.71 -9.30 1.16
N SER A 61 10.89 -10.33 0.97
CA SER A 61 11.19 -11.70 1.44
C SER A 61 11.88 -12.59 0.39
N ASN A 62 12.07 -12.09 -0.83
CA ASN A 62 12.74 -12.80 -1.92
C ASN A 62 13.27 -11.79 -2.94
N GLU A 63 14.09 -12.26 -3.88
CA GLU A 63 14.77 -11.42 -4.87
C GLU A 63 13.80 -10.61 -5.73
N LYS A 64 12.67 -11.21 -6.14
CA LYS A 64 11.62 -10.49 -6.89
C LYS A 64 11.07 -9.32 -6.08
N LEU A 65 10.84 -9.50 -4.78
CA LEU A 65 10.34 -8.43 -3.92
C LEU A 65 11.42 -7.38 -3.61
N ARG A 66 12.70 -7.76 -3.54
CA ARG A 66 13.82 -6.80 -3.47
C ARG A 66 13.86 -5.92 -4.72
N ALA A 67 13.82 -6.53 -5.90
CA ALA A 67 13.76 -5.81 -7.18
C ALA A 67 12.53 -4.89 -7.26
N ARG A 68 11.37 -5.36 -6.79
CA ARG A 68 10.15 -4.55 -6.71
C ARG A 68 10.32 -3.36 -5.76
N SER A 69 10.91 -3.54 -4.59
CA SER A 69 11.19 -2.46 -3.63
C SER A 69 12.07 -1.38 -4.27
N ARG A 70 13.19 -1.75 -4.90
CA ARG A 70 14.05 -0.81 -5.65
C ARG A 70 13.26 -0.02 -6.70
N HIS A 71 12.47 -0.72 -7.50
CA HIS A 71 11.66 -0.07 -8.54
C HIS A 71 10.63 0.91 -7.98
N ILE A 72 10.00 0.59 -6.84
CA ILE A 72 9.07 1.51 -6.17
C ILE A 72 9.80 2.76 -5.69
N VAL A 73 10.98 2.62 -5.08
CA VAL A 73 11.78 3.78 -4.66
C VAL A 73 12.15 4.63 -5.88
N ALA A 74 12.66 4.02 -6.95
CA ALA A 74 12.99 4.72 -8.20
C ALA A 74 11.80 5.53 -8.75
N LEU A 75 10.61 4.90 -8.84
CA LEU A 75 9.40 5.58 -9.34
C LEU A 75 8.94 6.72 -8.42
N ALA A 76 9.13 6.57 -7.11
CA ALA A 76 8.71 7.58 -6.14
C ALA A 76 9.65 8.78 -6.09
N THR A 77 10.95 8.56 -6.27
CA THR A 77 11.99 9.58 -5.99
C THR A 77 12.68 10.12 -7.24
N GLY A 78 12.75 9.34 -8.33
CA GLY A 78 13.56 9.67 -9.50
C GLY A 78 15.08 9.55 -9.27
N ALA A 79 15.51 9.02 -8.12
CA ALA A 79 16.91 8.85 -7.75
C ALA A 79 17.61 7.78 -8.60
N ASP A 80 18.94 7.81 -8.64
CA ASP A 80 19.73 6.80 -9.33
C ASP A 80 19.88 5.49 -8.54
N ASP A 81 20.38 4.45 -9.19
CA ASP A 81 20.55 3.12 -8.58
C ASP A 81 21.47 3.10 -7.36
N THR A 82 22.45 4.00 -7.30
CA THR A 82 23.43 4.07 -6.20
C THR A 82 22.79 4.70 -4.97
N GLU A 83 22.06 5.79 -5.16
CA GLU A 83 21.30 6.46 -4.11
C GLU A 83 20.21 5.55 -3.54
N ILE A 84 19.48 4.84 -4.41
CA ILE A 84 18.42 3.90 -4.01
C ILE A 84 18.99 2.79 -3.13
N GLU A 85 20.12 2.20 -3.52
CA GLU A 85 20.73 1.12 -2.73
C GLU A 85 21.26 1.61 -1.39
N ALA A 86 21.89 2.78 -1.36
CA ALA A 86 22.35 3.38 -0.13
C ALA A 86 21.18 3.63 0.83
N ALA A 87 20.08 4.21 0.33
CA ALA A 87 18.89 4.49 1.13
C ALA A 87 18.24 3.20 1.63
N LEU A 88 18.02 2.20 0.76
CA LEU A 88 17.45 0.92 1.16
C LEU A 88 18.35 0.17 2.15
N ALA A 89 19.68 0.22 2.00
CA ALA A 89 20.60 -0.39 2.95
C ALA A 89 20.54 0.31 4.31
N ALA A 90 20.55 1.65 4.33
CA ALA A 90 20.47 2.45 5.55
C ALA A 90 19.16 2.24 6.33
N THR A 91 18.08 1.90 5.63
CA THR A 91 16.74 1.72 6.22
C THR A 91 16.35 0.26 6.43
N GLY A 92 17.30 -0.68 6.32
CA GLY A 92 17.01 -2.12 6.51
C GLY A 92 16.07 -2.70 5.45
N GLY A 93 15.99 -2.08 4.28
CA GLY A 93 15.13 -2.47 3.16
C GLY A 93 13.71 -1.90 3.24
N GLU A 94 13.41 -1.03 4.21
CA GLU A 94 12.09 -0.43 4.35
C GLU A 94 11.88 0.70 3.32
N VAL A 95 10.95 0.46 2.39
CA VAL A 95 10.71 1.34 1.23
C VAL A 95 10.21 2.72 1.63
N LYS A 96 9.28 2.85 2.60
CA LYS A 96 8.81 4.18 3.05
C LYS A 96 9.94 5.02 3.62
N ASN A 97 10.77 4.40 4.46
CA ASN A 97 11.92 5.06 5.06
C ASN A 97 12.91 5.48 3.97
N ALA A 98 13.21 4.60 3.00
CA ALA A 98 14.13 4.92 1.91
C ALA A 98 13.63 6.10 1.05
N ILE A 99 12.33 6.13 0.74
CA ILE A 99 11.73 7.27 0.02
C ILE A 99 11.83 8.55 0.84
N LEU A 100 11.59 8.49 2.15
CA LEU A 100 11.68 9.67 3.03
C LEU A 100 13.11 10.18 3.19
N VAL A 101 14.10 9.27 3.29
CA VAL A 101 15.52 9.64 3.29
C VAL A 101 15.89 10.42 2.03
N LEU A 102 15.47 9.93 0.87
CA LEU A 102 15.82 10.54 -0.43
C LEU A 102 15.09 11.85 -0.70
N LEU A 103 13.76 11.89 -0.49
CA LEU A 103 12.95 13.07 -0.79
C LEU A 103 12.88 14.09 0.34
N GLY A 104 13.02 13.64 1.59
CA GLY A 104 13.04 14.50 2.77
C GLY A 104 14.42 14.98 3.15
N HIS A 105 15.48 14.45 2.51
CA HIS A 105 16.87 14.76 2.81
C HIS A 105 17.24 14.58 4.30
N VAL A 106 16.66 13.54 4.93
CA VAL A 106 16.90 13.16 6.33
C VAL A 106 17.66 11.84 6.39
N ASP A 107 18.28 11.55 7.53
CA ASP A 107 18.90 10.24 7.77
C ASP A 107 17.86 9.17 8.14
N ALA A 108 18.29 7.90 8.18
CA ALA A 108 17.40 6.78 8.46
C ALA A 108 16.79 6.79 9.89
N PRO A 109 17.52 7.17 10.96
CA PRO A 109 16.91 7.37 12.28
C PRO A 109 15.80 8.43 12.27
N GLU A 110 16.03 9.57 11.62
CA GLU A 110 15.04 10.63 11.55
C GLU A 110 13.85 10.25 10.66
N SER A 111 14.08 9.54 9.55
CA SER A 111 13.00 9.01 8.71
C SER A 111 12.07 8.09 9.51
N ALA A 112 12.63 7.21 10.35
CA ALA A 112 11.87 6.31 11.19
C ALA A 112 11.06 7.09 12.24
N ARG A 113 11.67 8.09 12.88
CA ARG A 113 11.01 8.96 13.86
C ARG A 113 9.84 9.71 13.24
N LEU A 114 10.03 10.32 12.07
CA LEU A 114 8.99 11.07 11.36
C LEU A 114 7.84 10.14 10.93
N LEU A 115 8.14 8.98 10.34
CA LEU A 115 7.08 8.03 9.98
C LEU A 115 6.30 7.56 11.21
N GLN A 116 6.96 7.30 12.34
CA GLN A 116 6.28 6.92 13.57
C GLN A 116 5.37 8.05 14.09
N ALA A 117 5.86 9.30 14.10
CA ALA A 117 5.11 10.46 14.55
C ALA A 117 3.86 10.72 13.70
N HIS A 118 3.89 10.36 12.42
CA HIS A 118 2.79 10.54 11.46
C HIS A 118 2.02 9.24 11.16
N GLY A 119 2.04 8.27 12.08
CA GLY A 119 1.25 7.04 11.96
C GLY A 119 1.55 6.21 10.71
N GLY A 120 2.75 6.33 10.16
CA GLY A 120 3.21 5.67 8.95
C GLY A 120 2.75 6.29 7.63
N HIS A 121 2.16 7.49 7.64
CA HIS A 121 1.74 8.22 6.44
C HIS A 121 2.92 8.98 5.82
N LEU A 122 3.47 8.42 4.74
CA LEU A 122 4.66 8.97 4.08
C LEU A 122 4.49 10.42 3.59
N ARG A 123 3.31 10.78 3.07
CA ARG A 123 3.04 12.14 2.60
C ARG A 123 3.11 13.17 3.73
N GLU A 124 2.60 12.82 4.91
CA GLU A 124 2.61 13.71 6.07
C GLU A 124 4.02 13.85 6.62
N ALA A 125 4.76 12.74 6.73
CA ALA A 125 6.16 12.74 7.16
C ALA A 125 7.06 13.57 6.22
N LEU A 126 6.87 13.48 4.90
CA LEU A 126 7.56 14.34 3.92
C LEU A 126 7.22 15.82 4.11
N GLY A 127 5.94 16.12 4.38
CA GLY A 127 5.49 17.49 4.64
C GLY A 127 6.10 18.08 5.92
N GLU A 128 6.41 17.26 6.92
CA GLU A 128 7.10 17.70 8.13
C GLU A 128 8.60 17.87 7.90
N ALA A 129 9.25 16.93 7.20
CA ALA A 129 10.66 17.05 6.83
C ALA A 129 10.96 18.35 6.06
N ALA A 130 10.07 18.77 5.17
CA ALA A 130 10.23 19.99 4.38
C ALA A 130 10.10 21.30 5.17
N LYS A 131 9.66 21.26 6.45
CA LYS A 131 9.56 22.44 7.31
C LYS A 131 10.81 22.66 8.18
N GLY A 132 11.63 21.62 8.37
CA GLY A 132 12.90 21.67 9.09
C GLY A 132 14.02 22.12 8.18
#